data_AF-A0A1T5LH75-F1
#
_entry.id   AF-A0A1T5LH75-F1
#
_cell.length_a   1.000
_cell.length_b   1.000
_cell.length_c   1.000
_cell.angle_alpha   90.00
_cell.angle_beta   90.00
_cell.angle_gamma   90.00
#
_symmetry.space_group_name_H-M   'P 1'
#
loop_
_entity.id
_entity.type
_entity.pdbx_description
1 polymer ?
#
loop_
_entity_poly.entity_id
_entity_poly.type
_entity_poly.pdbx_seq_one_letter_code
_entity_poly.pdbx_strand_id
1 'polypeptide(L)'
;MHADAFPRRPYDEREDWKLPIALAIGVHLLLALLFVAAYLWSPSHDFDAAAGSPVVEASLVISSADVASAQQAMRDAPKPPEPLPTPVEDVAEEDTVPPPQPLPEPRPQDSPVAPQQQAQERIPVPDTTDQDAASKLAIAQEKALKEQEEKRRQEQIDLTERDRQQEAERKARLAKQQLDEDREKKLADIRKRREQAAREVAMAEQKNRQLQNVQQQRAAAAAAASSTAATSAPSAGQPGQGGTSDDLAAKYAAAIQAAVSKQWIRPDSVPLGQRCRVTIRQLPGGEVIDAKVDPSCPYDEAGRRSVEAAVLRAQPLPYRGFESVFQRTLNFTFQGQDR
;
A
#
# COMPACT_ATOMS: atom_id res chain seq x y z
N MET A 1 -14.53 66.29 8.46
CA MET A 1 -13.67 65.09 8.59
C MET A 1 -14.06 64.43 9.90
N HIS A 2 -14.96 63.45 9.86
CA HIS A 2 -15.37 62.72 11.07
C HIS A 2 -14.79 61.31 10.98
N ALA A 3 -13.89 61.00 11.90
CA ALA A 3 -13.35 59.67 12.11
C ALA A 3 -14.22 58.99 13.16
N ASP A 4 -14.94 57.96 12.77
CA ASP A 4 -15.64 57.07 13.69
C ASP A 4 -14.61 56.24 14.46
N ALA A 5 -14.47 56.54 15.75
CA ALA A 5 -13.65 55.78 16.67
C ALA A 5 -14.47 54.59 17.20
N PHE A 6 -14.15 53.38 16.72
CA PHE A 6 -14.72 52.15 17.28
C PHE A 6 -14.18 51.93 18.71
N PRO A 7 -15.05 51.61 19.68
CA PRO A 7 -14.61 51.30 21.04
C PRO A 7 -13.85 49.97 21.05
N ARG A 8 -12.56 50.02 21.43
CA ARG A 8 -11.78 48.80 21.73
C ARG A 8 -12.28 48.24 23.06
N ARG A 9 -12.85 47.04 23.04
CA ARG A 9 -13.11 46.26 24.25
C ARG A 9 -11.77 45.85 24.87
N PRO A 10 -11.57 46.00 26.19
CA PRO A 10 -10.43 45.43 26.87
C PRO A 10 -10.55 43.91 26.87
N TYR A 11 -9.56 43.23 26.28
CA TYR A 11 -9.39 41.78 26.40
C TYR A 11 -8.86 41.46 27.80
N ASP A 12 -9.52 40.56 28.53
CA ASP A 12 -9.06 40.08 29.84
C ASP A 12 -8.07 38.91 29.61
N GLU A 13 -6.77 39.21 29.64
CA GLU A 13 -5.70 38.31 29.22
C GLU A 13 -5.60 36.99 30.00
N ARG A 14 -6.32 36.82 31.12
CA ARG A 14 -6.13 35.67 32.03
C ARG A 14 -7.16 34.55 31.92
N GLU A 15 -8.30 34.77 31.28
CA GLU A 15 -9.32 33.72 31.07
C GLU A 15 -9.50 33.31 29.60
N ASP A 16 -9.12 34.16 28.65
CA ASP A 16 -9.42 33.96 27.22
C ASP A 16 -8.53 32.93 26.50
N TRP A 17 -7.40 32.49 27.07
CA TRP A 17 -6.54 31.49 26.42
C TRP A 17 -6.95 30.04 26.70
N LYS A 18 -7.71 29.80 27.77
CA LYS A 18 -8.12 28.45 28.16
C LYS A 18 -9.08 27.84 27.14
N LEU A 19 -10.01 28.65 26.63
CA LEU A 19 -10.99 28.24 25.62
C LEU A 19 -10.35 27.87 24.27
N PRO A 20 -9.50 28.69 23.64
CA PRO A 20 -8.83 28.34 22.39
C PRO A 20 -7.83 27.20 22.56
N ILE A 21 -7.13 27.10 23.70
CA ILE A 21 -6.25 25.95 23.98
C ILE A 21 -7.06 24.65 24.13
N ALA A 22 -8.20 24.69 24.84
CA ALA A 22 -9.09 23.53 24.98
C ALA A 22 -9.69 23.11 23.63
N LEU A 23 -10.07 24.06 22.77
CA LEU A 23 -10.54 23.78 21.41
C LEU A 23 -9.43 23.20 20.54
N ALA A 24 -8.20 23.74 20.62
CA ALA A 24 -7.06 23.21 19.90
C ALA A 24 -6.77 21.76 20.31
N ILE A 25 -6.72 21.47 21.62
CA ILE A 25 -6.55 20.11 22.14
C ILE A 25 -7.71 19.21 21.66
N GLY A 26 -8.94 19.69 21.71
CA GLY A 26 -10.13 18.96 21.23
C GLY A 26 -10.03 18.56 19.76
N VAL A 27 -9.58 19.47 18.88
CA VAL A 27 -9.39 19.18 17.45
C VAL A 27 -8.28 18.14 17.23
N HIS A 28 -7.17 18.22 17.96
CA HIS A 28 -6.09 17.25 17.84
C HIS A 28 -6.51 15.86 18.34
N LEU A 29 -7.28 15.78 19.43
CA LEU A 29 -7.85 14.52 19.93
C LEU A 29 -8.87 13.93 18.95
N LEU A 30 -9.70 14.77 18.33
CA LEU A 30 -10.64 14.33 17.29
C LEU A 30 -9.91 13.76 16.07
N LEU A 31 -8.84 14.42 15.60
CA LEU A 31 -7.98 13.91 14.52
C LEU A 31 -7.32 12.59 14.89
N ALA A 32 -6.75 12.47 16.10
CA ALA A 32 -6.15 11.23 16.57
C ALA A 32 -7.19 10.09 16.63
N LEU A 33 -8.40 10.36 17.11
CA LEU A 33 -9.50 9.39 17.11
C LEU A 33 -9.91 8.97 15.69
N LEU A 34 -9.92 9.90 14.73
CA LEU A 34 -10.19 9.56 13.33
C LEU A 34 -9.11 8.67 12.74
N PHE A 35 -7.82 8.92 13.03
CA PHE A 35 -6.73 8.04 12.60
C PHE A 35 -6.80 6.67 13.26
N VAL A 36 -7.13 6.58 14.55
CA VAL A 36 -7.30 5.31 15.25
C VAL A 36 -8.51 4.55 14.72
N ALA A 37 -9.63 5.23 14.45
CA ALA A 37 -10.80 4.63 13.83
C ALA A 37 -10.48 4.13 12.41
N ALA A 38 -9.75 4.92 11.62
CA ALA A 38 -9.30 4.52 10.28
C ALA A 38 -8.33 3.33 10.33
N TYR A 39 -7.45 3.27 11.33
CA TYR A 39 -6.54 2.14 11.53
C TYR A 39 -7.30 0.87 11.96
N LEU A 40 -8.25 0.98 12.89
CA LEU A 40 -9.10 -0.13 13.34
C LEU A 40 -10.07 -0.62 12.25
N TRP A 41 -10.45 0.24 11.32
CA TRP A 41 -11.25 -0.11 10.14
C TRP A 41 -10.43 -0.45 8.91
N SER A 42 -9.11 -0.23 8.92
CA SER A 42 -8.26 -0.63 7.82
C SER A 42 -8.19 -2.16 7.82
N PRO A 43 -8.66 -2.84 6.75
CA PRO A 43 -8.37 -4.25 6.57
C PRO A 43 -6.86 -4.45 6.59
N SER A 44 -6.38 -5.51 7.23
CA SER A 44 -5.01 -5.99 7.02
C SER A 44 -4.88 -6.33 5.54
N HIS A 45 -4.18 -5.48 4.79
CA HIS A 45 -3.77 -5.81 3.43
C HIS A 45 -2.60 -6.78 3.57
N ASP A 46 -2.88 -8.08 3.50
CA ASP A 46 -1.86 -9.05 3.13
C ASP A 46 -1.44 -8.70 1.71
N PHE A 47 -0.33 -7.98 1.59
CA PHE A 47 0.28 -7.69 0.29
C PHE A 47 0.92 -9.00 -0.19
N ASP A 48 0.13 -9.79 -0.93
CA ASP A 48 0.68 -10.79 -1.83
C ASP A 48 1.52 -10.02 -2.86
N ALA A 49 2.84 -10.14 -2.73
CA ALA A 49 3.81 -9.50 -3.61
C ALA A 49 3.73 -10.14 -5.01
N ALA A 50 2.73 -9.72 -5.79
CA ALA A 50 2.75 -9.89 -7.23
C ALA A 50 3.92 -9.08 -7.79
N ALA A 51 4.76 -9.76 -8.54
CA ALA A 51 5.97 -9.24 -9.18
C ALA A 51 5.80 -7.82 -9.77
N GLY A 52 6.61 -6.87 -9.29
CA GLY A 52 6.79 -5.55 -9.91
C GLY A 52 6.91 -4.40 -8.91
N SER A 53 8.13 -4.13 -8.43
CA SER A 53 8.49 -2.96 -7.61
C SER A 53 8.81 -1.74 -8.51
N PRO A 54 8.99 -0.48 -8.01
CA PRO A 54 9.28 -0.16 -6.60
C PRO A 54 8.71 1.14 -6.00
N VAL A 55 8.50 1.10 -4.67
CA VAL A 55 9.01 2.15 -3.75
C VAL A 55 9.88 1.43 -2.73
N VAL A 56 11.18 1.74 -2.71
CA VAL A 56 12.19 1.09 -1.87
C VAL A 56 12.38 1.92 -0.59
N GLU A 57 11.93 1.39 0.54
CA GLU A 57 12.64 1.55 1.81
C GLU A 57 13.47 0.28 2.02
N ALA A 58 14.79 0.42 2.01
CA ALA A 58 15.73 -0.69 2.11
C ALA A 58 15.97 -1.07 3.58
N SER A 59 15.13 -1.93 4.14
CA SER A 59 15.55 -2.77 5.27
C SER A 59 16.08 -4.09 4.71
N LEU A 60 17.41 -4.23 4.70
CA LEU A 60 18.07 -5.43 4.22
C LEU A 60 17.92 -6.55 5.28
N VAL A 61 16.88 -7.38 5.14
CA VAL A 61 16.74 -8.59 5.96
C VAL A 61 17.47 -9.72 5.23
N ILE A 62 18.73 -9.94 5.61
CA ILE A 62 19.57 -11.00 5.05
C ILE A 62 19.09 -12.34 5.61
N SER A 63 18.67 -13.26 4.74
CA SER A 63 18.29 -14.62 5.16
C SER A 63 19.53 -15.46 5.44
N SER A 64 19.42 -16.46 6.33
CA SER A 64 20.51 -17.41 6.60
C SER A 64 20.96 -18.19 5.36
N ALA A 65 20.06 -18.35 4.37
CA ALA A 65 20.37 -18.96 3.08
C ALA A 65 21.25 -18.05 2.20
N ASP A 66 21.05 -16.73 2.25
CA ASP A 66 21.88 -15.78 1.51
C ASP A 66 23.28 -15.64 2.11
N VAL A 67 23.40 -15.72 3.45
CA VAL A 67 24.71 -15.78 4.11
C VAL A 67 25.47 -17.05 3.70
N ALA A 68 24.77 -18.18 3.65
CA ALA A 68 25.39 -19.45 3.25
C ALA A 68 25.82 -19.43 1.77
N SER A 69 25.00 -18.86 0.88
CA SER A 69 25.33 -18.76 -0.54
C SER A 69 26.49 -17.80 -0.79
N ALA A 70 26.56 -16.69 -0.07
CA ALA A 70 27.68 -15.75 -0.12
C ALA A 70 28.98 -16.37 0.40
N GLN A 71 28.94 -17.14 1.50
CA GLN A 71 30.11 -17.85 2.01
C GLN A 71 30.59 -18.95 1.07
N GLN A 72 29.65 -19.66 0.42
CA GLN A 72 29.98 -20.66 -0.59
C GLN A 72 30.65 -20.00 -1.80
N ALA A 73 30.11 -18.88 -2.29
CA ALA A 73 30.67 -18.12 -3.41
C ALA A 73 32.07 -17.57 -3.12
N MET A 74 32.37 -17.18 -1.87
CA MET A 74 33.73 -16.76 -1.49
C MET A 74 34.73 -17.91 -1.39
N ARG A 75 34.27 -19.14 -1.08
CA ARG A 75 35.13 -20.33 -1.08
C ARG A 75 35.43 -20.83 -2.49
N ASP A 76 34.43 -20.76 -3.36
CA ASP A 76 34.53 -21.18 -4.75
C ASP A 76 35.14 -20.09 -5.64
N ALA A 77 35.38 -18.89 -5.10
CA ALA A 77 36.07 -17.82 -5.79
C ALA A 77 37.51 -18.27 -6.14
N PRO A 78 37.91 -18.20 -7.42
CA PRO A 78 39.27 -18.54 -7.82
C PRO A 78 40.25 -17.62 -7.09
N LYS A 79 41.32 -18.22 -6.56
CA LYS A 79 42.37 -17.47 -5.86
C LYS A 79 42.86 -16.34 -6.78
N PRO A 80 42.87 -15.07 -6.32
CA PRO A 80 43.31 -13.96 -7.15
C PRO A 80 44.69 -14.27 -7.75
N PRO A 81 44.94 -13.91 -9.02
CA PRO A 81 46.29 -13.98 -9.56
C PRO A 81 47.21 -13.20 -8.62
N GLU A 82 48.42 -13.73 -8.39
CA GLU A 82 49.42 -13.08 -7.55
C GLU A 82 49.51 -11.59 -7.93
N PRO A 83 49.56 -10.70 -6.93
CA PRO A 83 49.53 -9.27 -7.18
C PRO A 83 50.64 -8.94 -8.17
N LEU A 84 50.24 -8.32 -9.28
CA LEU A 84 51.19 -7.66 -10.18
C LEU A 84 52.09 -6.79 -9.30
N PRO A 85 53.42 -6.80 -9.53
CA PRO A 85 54.33 -6.00 -8.74
C PRO A 85 53.80 -4.57 -8.75
N THR A 86 53.55 -4.04 -7.55
CA THR A 86 53.22 -2.63 -7.35
C THR A 86 54.18 -1.81 -8.20
N PRO A 87 53.70 -0.83 -9.01
CA PRO A 87 54.59 0.17 -9.54
C PRO A 87 55.41 0.64 -8.36
N VAL A 88 56.73 0.45 -8.46
CA VAL A 88 57.66 1.07 -7.55
C VAL A 88 57.34 2.54 -7.72
N GLU A 89 56.60 3.09 -6.77
CA GLU A 89 56.66 4.50 -6.50
C GLU A 89 58.15 4.72 -6.35
N ASP A 90 58.75 5.43 -7.30
CA ASP A 90 60.01 6.09 -7.05
C ASP A 90 59.70 6.98 -5.84
N VAL A 91 59.83 6.37 -4.66
CA VAL A 91 60.43 6.98 -3.51
C VAL A 91 61.68 7.55 -4.12
N ALA A 92 61.60 8.82 -4.54
CA ALA A 92 62.74 9.69 -4.47
C ALA A 92 63.28 9.38 -3.09
N GLU A 93 64.38 8.62 -3.06
CA GLU A 93 65.18 8.49 -1.87
C GLU A 93 65.23 9.91 -1.34
N GLU A 94 64.74 10.08 -0.12
CA GLU A 94 65.06 11.25 0.64
C GLU A 94 66.58 11.18 0.75
N ASP A 95 67.24 11.74 -0.27
CA ASP A 95 68.65 11.97 -0.33
C ASP A 95 68.84 12.96 0.80
N THR A 96 69.11 12.39 1.96
CA THR A 96 69.64 13.06 3.12
C THR A 96 71.06 13.48 2.73
N VAL A 97 71.14 14.39 1.76
CA VAL A 97 72.27 15.28 1.62
C VAL A 97 72.14 16.18 2.84
N PRO A 98 73.02 16.07 3.85
CA PRO A 98 73.06 17.10 4.87
C PRO A 98 73.22 18.43 4.15
N PRO A 99 72.55 19.51 4.61
CA PRO A 99 72.70 20.81 3.98
C PRO A 99 74.19 21.07 3.79
N PRO A 100 74.65 21.46 2.58
CA PRO A 100 76.07 21.73 2.37
C PRO A 100 76.49 22.70 3.47
N GLN A 101 77.46 22.28 4.28
CA GLN A 101 78.03 23.17 5.28
C GLN A 101 78.35 24.49 4.58
N PRO A 102 78.01 25.63 5.16
CA PRO A 102 78.32 26.91 4.54
C PRO A 102 79.79 26.88 4.20
N LEU A 103 80.14 27.00 2.91
CA LEU A 103 81.51 27.30 2.55
C LEU A 103 81.88 28.52 3.40
N PRO A 104 83.08 28.54 4.02
CA PRO A 104 83.54 29.70 4.75
C PRO A 104 83.29 30.92 3.87
N GLU A 105 82.56 31.90 4.39
CA GLU A 105 82.40 33.16 3.70
C GLU A 105 83.80 33.59 3.25
N PRO A 106 84.02 33.85 1.95
CA PRO A 106 85.28 34.42 1.54
C PRO A 106 85.42 35.69 2.35
N ARG A 107 86.46 35.76 3.19
CA ARG A 107 86.81 37.00 3.90
C ARG A 107 86.73 38.11 2.86
N PRO A 108 86.14 39.27 3.18
CA PRO A 108 86.13 40.40 2.28
C PRO A 108 87.56 40.60 1.74
N GLN A 109 87.78 40.20 0.49
CA GLN A 109 88.90 40.75 -0.24
C GLN A 109 88.42 42.14 -0.61
N ASP A 110 88.90 43.13 0.13
CA ASP A 110 88.94 44.51 -0.32
C ASP A 110 89.84 44.56 -1.57
N SER A 111 89.32 44.04 -2.69
CA SER A 111 89.71 44.55 -3.99
C SER A 111 89.06 45.92 -4.09
N PRO A 112 89.83 47.00 -4.28
CA PRO A 112 89.25 48.29 -4.63
C PRO A 112 88.63 48.13 -6.02
N VAL A 113 87.37 47.69 -6.08
CA VAL A 113 86.57 47.75 -7.29
C VAL A 113 86.36 49.24 -7.52
N ALA A 114 87.07 49.77 -8.53
CA ALA A 114 86.84 51.13 -8.99
C ALA A 114 85.32 51.29 -9.22
N PRO A 115 84.67 52.31 -8.63
CA PRO A 115 83.25 52.52 -8.82
C PRO A 115 82.98 52.57 -10.33
N GLN A 116 82.21 51.61 -10.85
CA GLN A 116 81.76 51.66 -12.24
C GLN A 116 80.95 52.95 -12.41
N GLN A 117 81.55 53.94 -13.06
CA GLN A 117 80.96 55.25 -13.34
C GLN A 117 79.87 55.20 -14.41
N GLN A 118 79.58 54.04 -14.99
CA GLN A 118 78.47 53.89 -15.91
C GLN A 118 77.25 53.42 -15.13
N ALA A 119 76.39 54.39 -14.81
CA ALA A 119 75.01 54.11 -14.44
C ALA A 119 74.43 53.18 -15.49
N GLN A 120 74.02 51.98 -15.08
CA GLN A 120 73.26 51.06 -15.91
C GLN A 120 72.16 51.86 -16.58
N GLU A 121 72.15 51.86 -17.92
CA GLU A 121 71.23 52.67 -18.70
C GLU A 121 69.80 52.36 -18.22
N ARG A 122 69.17 53.38 -17.64
CA ARG A 122 67.86 53.26 -17.03
C ARG A 122 66.92 52.80 -18.13
N ILE A 123 66.45 51.55 -18.06
CA ILE A 123 65.49 51.00 -19.02
C ILE A 123 64.39 52.06 -19.20
N PRO A 124 64.10 52.50 -20.44
CA PRO A 124 63.09 53.51 -20.68
C PRO A 124 61.81 53.14 -19.93
N VAL A 125 61.28 54.07 -19.13
CA VAL A 125 60.00 53.90 -18.44
C VAL A 125 58.97 53.53 -19.52
N PRO A 126 58.36 52.33 -19.48
CA PRO A 126 57.45 51.88 -20.52
C PRO A 126 56.30 52.88 -20.71
N ASP A 127 55.90 53.13 -21.95
CA ASP A 127 54.77 54.01 -22.25
C ASP A 127 53.50 53.46 -21.59
N THR A 128 52.96 54.20 -20.63
CA THR A 128 51.79 53.82 -19.84
C THR A 128 50.52 53.71 -20.69
N THR A 129 50.48 54.41 -21.83
CA THR A 129 49.33 54.43 -22.74
C THR A 129 49.13 53.08 -23.44
N ASP A 130 50.23 52.44 -23.85
CA ASP A 130 50.21 51.14 -24.53
C ASP A 130 49.83 50.00 -23.56
N GLN A 131 50.22 50.10 -22.29
CA GLN A 131 49.84 49.14 -21.25
C GLN A 131 48.34 49.19 -20.91
N ASP A 132 47.76 50.39 -20.88
CA ASP A 132 46.32 50.57 -20.65
C ASP A 132 45.48 50.06 -21.83
N ALA A 133 45.96 50.21 -23.06
CA ALA A 133 45.31 49.64 -24.24
C ALA A 133 45.37 48.10 -24.25
N ALA A 134 46.53 47.51 -23.92
CA ALA A 134 46.71 46.07 -23.85
C ALA A 134 45.86 45.41 -22.74
N SER A 135 45.76 46.03 -21.57
CA SER A 135 44.94 45.54 -20.45
C SER A 135 43.43 45.58 -20.77
N LYS A 136 42.95 46.66 -21.42
CA LYS A 136 41.56 46.75 -21.89
C LYS A 136 41.22 45.66 -22.92
N LEU A 137 42.13 45.38 -23.85
CA LEU A 137 41.96 44.31 -24.83
C LEU A 137 41.91 42.94 -24.15
N ALA A 138 42.79 42.67 -23.19
CA ALA A 138 42.81 41.42 -22.42
C ALA A 138 41.50 41.20 -21.63
N ILE A 139 41.00 42.24 -20.95
CA ILE A 139 39.72 42.18 -20.22
C ILE A 139 38.54 41.95 -21.19
N ALA A 140 38.55 42.60 -22.36
CA ALA A 140 37.50 42.41 -23.36
C ALA A 140 37.49 40.98 -23.93
N GLN A 141 38.67 40.40 -24.18
CA GLN A 141 38.81 39.02 -24.63
C GLN A 141 38.37 38.02 -23.56
N GLU A 142 38.78 38.22 -22.30
CA GLU A 142 38.36 37.37 -21.18
C GLU A 142 36.84 37.40 -20.99
N LYS A 143 36.23 38.60 -21.10
CA LYS A 143 34.77 38.74 -21.01
C LYS A 143 34.05 38.02 -22.16
N ALA A 144 34.55 38.11 -23.38
CA ALA A 144 33.98 37.40 -24.53
C ALA A 144 34.08 35.88 -24.37
N LEU A 145 35.18 35.36 -23.83
CA LEU A 145 35.34 33.93 -23.54
C LEU A 145 34.37 33.46 -22.44
N LYS A 146 34.22 34.23 -21.37
CA LYS A 146 33.26 33.93 -20.29
C LYS A 146 31.82 33.89 -20.80
N GLU A 147 31.42 34.85 -21.64
CA GLU A 147 30.08 34.87 -22.24
C GLU A 147 29.83 33.65 -23.15
N GLN A 148 30.83 33.23 -23.93
CA GLN A 148 30.74 32.02 -24.74
C GLN A 148 30.65 30.74 -23.90
N GLU A 149 31.40 30.66 -22.80
CA GLU A 149 31.35 29.53 -21.87
C GLU A 149 29.99 29.45 -21.15
N GLU A 150 29.46 30.58 -20.67
CA GLU A 150 28.13 30.67 -20.07
C GLU A 150 27.05 30.24 -21.06
N LYS A 151 27.13 30.68 -22.32
CA LYS A 151 26.19 30.26 -23.36
C LYS A 151 26.25 28.75 -23.62
N ARG A 152 27.45 28.17 -23.72
CA ARG A 152 27.62 26.71 -23.89
C ARG A 152 27.08 25.94 -22.69
N ARG A 153 27.29 26.45 -21.47
CA ARG A 153 26.75 25.86 -20.24
C ARG A 153 25.23 25.92 -20.22
N GLN A 154 24.64 27.05 -20.61
CA GLN A 154 23.19 27.20 -20.72
C GLN A 154 22.61 26.22 -21.75
N GLU A 155 23.20 26.14 -22.94
CA GLU A 155 22.77 25.19 -23.98
C GLU A 155 22.86 23.73 -23.48
N GLN A 156 23.91 23.37 -22.74
CA GLN A 156 24.04 22.04 -22.16
C GLN A 156 22.96 21.76 -21.10
N ILE A 157 22.62 22.74 -20.27
CA ILE A 157 21.54 22.63 -19.27
C ILE A 157 20.20 22.45 -19.97
N ASP A 158 19.89 23.27 -20.99
CA ASP A 158 18.64 23.21 -21.74
C ASP A 158 18.48 21.86 -22.47
N LEU A 159 19.57 21.32 -23.04
CA LEU A 159 19.58 19.99 -23.65
C LEU A 159 19.32 18.89 -22.61
N THR A 160 20.00 18.96 -21.46
CA THR A 160 19.83 17.99 -20.37
C THR A 160 18.40 18.01 -19.82
N GLU A 161 17.81 19.20 -19.67
CA GLU A 161 16.43 19.34 -19.22
C GLU A 161 15.45 18.76 -20.24
N ARG A 162 15.65 19.04 -21.54
CA ARG A 162 14.83 18.48 -22.61
C ARG A 162 14.90 16.95 -22.65
N ASP A 163 16.08 16.37 -22.51
CA ASP A 163 16.25 14.92 -22.48
C ASP A 163 15.54 14.29 -21.28
N ARG A 164 15.65 14.91 -20.11
CA ARG A 164 14.93 14.49 -18.89
C ARG A 164 13.41 14.57 -19.08
N GLN A 165 12.90 15.63 -19.71
CA GLN A 165 11.47 15.78 -20.01
C GLN A 165 10.98 14.69 -20.98
N GLN A 166 11.74 14.41 -22.05
CA GLN A 166 11.39 13.37 -23.00
C GLN A 166 11.41 11.97 -22.38
N GLU A 167 12.38 11.67 -21.50
CA GLU A 167 12.43 10.41 -20.79
C GLU A 167 11.25 10.25 -19.83
N ALA A 168 10.91 11.30 -19.08
CA ALA A 168 9.74 11.31 -18.21
C ALA A 168 8.44 11.11 -19.00
N GLU A 169 8.28 11.75 -20.16
CA GLU A 169 7.13 11.57 -21.05
C GLU A 169 7.07 10.14 -21.61
N ARG A 170 8.19 9.59 -22.09
CA ARG A 170 8.26 8.19 -22.56
C ARG A 170 7.87 7.22 -21.46
N LYS A 171 8.38 7.40 -20.24
CA LYS A 171 8.05 6.57 -19.09
C LYS A 171 6.56 6.69 -18.71
N ALA A 172 6.02 7.90 -18.70
CA ALA A 172 4.60 8.13 -18.42
C ALA A 172 3.70 7.48 -19.50
N ARG A 173 4.08 7.57 -20.77
CA ARG A 173 3.37 6.94 -21.88
C ARG A 173 3.37 5.42 -21.77
N LEU A 174 4.52 4.81 -21.46
CA LEU A 174 4.63 3.37 -21.25
C LEU A 174 3.80 2.90 -20.05
N ALA A 175 3.87 3.62 -18.93
CA ALA A 175 3.06 3.31 -17.75
C ALA A 175 1.56 3.39 -18.04
N LYS A 176 1.13 4.41 -18.82
CA LYS A 176 -0.27 4.54 -19.25
C LYS A 176 -0.70 3.37 -20.16
N GLN A 177 0.14 2.98 -21.12
CA GLN A 177 -0.14 1.83 -22.00
C GLN A 177 -0.28 0.52 -21.22
N GLN A 178 0.60 0.28 -20.25
CA GLN A 178 0.52 -0.90 -19.38
C GLN A 178 -0.77 -0.90 -18.54
N LEU A 179 -1.15 0.25 -17.99
CA LEU A 179 -2.39 0.36 -17.22
C LEU A 179 -3.64 0.14 -18.07
N ASP A 180 -3.66 0.65 -19.30
CA ASP A 180 -4.75 0.43 -20.24
C ASP A 180 -4.83 -1.05 -20.67
N GLU A 181 -3.70 -1.69 -20.96
CA GLU A 181 -3.64 -3.12 -21.29
C GLU A 181 -4.12 -4.02 -20.14
N ASP A 182 -3.68 -3.74 -18.91
CA ASP A 182 -4.13 -4.45 -17.71
C ASP A 182 -5.63 -4.26 -17.45
N ARG A 183 -6.15 -3.06 -17.71
CA ARG A 183 -7.58 -2.79 -17.61
C ARG A 183 -8.36 -3.61 -18.64
N GLU A 184 -7.89 -3.67 -19.88
CA GLU A 184 -8.52 -4.49 -20.93
C GLU A 184 -8.49 -5.98 -20.59
N LYS A 185 -7.36 -6.50 -20.10
CA LYS A 185 -7.25 -7.90 -19.62
C LYS A 185 -8.24 -8.20 -18.50
N LYS A 186 -8.35 -7.32 -17.49
CA LYS A 186 -9.30 -7.47 -16.39
C LYS A 186 -10.74 -7.45 -16.88
N LEU A 187 -11.08 -6.55 -17.81
CA LEU A 187 -12.42 -6.48 -18.40
C LEU A 187 -12.74 -7.75 -19.22
N ALA A 188 -11.77 -8.27 -19.97
CA ALA A 188 -11.91 -9.51 -20.72
C ALA A 188 -12.11 -10.72 -19.80
N ASP A 189 -11.36 -10.83 -18.71
CA ASP A 189 -11.52 -11.92 -17.73
C ASP A 189 -12.89 -11.85 -17.04
N ILE A 190 -13.34 -10.66 -16.63
CA ILE A 190 -14.68 -10.47 -16.06
C ILE A 190 -15.78 -10.88 -17.04
N ARG A 191 -15.65 -10.51 -18.34
CA ARG A 191 -16.61 -10.93 -19.37
C ARG A 191 -16.62 -12.46 -19.53
N LYS A 192 -15.45 -13.09 -19.58
CA LYS A 192 -15.32 -14.55 -19.68
C LYS A 192 -15.95 -15.27 -18.49
N ARG A 193 -15.67 -14.81 -17.25
CA ARG A 193 -16.28 -15.37 -16.03
C ARG A 193 -17.79 -15.20 -16.02
N ARG A 194 -18.31 -14.04 -16.44
CA ARG A 194 -19.76 -13.81 -16.56
C ARG A 194 -20.41 -14.71 -17.58
N GLU A 195 -19.77 -14.93 -18.72
CA GLU A 195 -20.28 -15.83 -19.75
C GLU A 195 -20.27 -17.29 -19.27
N GLN A 196 -19.20 -17.73 -18.60
CA GLN A 196 -19.14 -19.07 -18.00
C GLN A 196 -20.23 -19.26 -16.95
N ALA A 197 -20.40 -18.32 -16.02
CA ALA A 197 -21.46 -18.36 -15.03
C ALA A 197 -22.86 -18.37 -15.68
N ALA A 198 -23.08 -17.58 -16.74
CA ALA A 198 -24.35 -17.58 -17.48
C ALA A 198 -24.62 -18.93 -18.16
N ARG A 199 -23.59 -19.58 -18.74
CA ARG A 199 -23.70 -20.91 -19.32
C ARG A 199 -24.01 -21.97 -18.25
N GLU A 200 -23.35 -21.90 -17.09
CA GLU A 200 -23.62 -22.80 -15.96
C GLU A 200 -25.05 -22.67 -15.44
N VAL A 201 -25.54 -21.42 -15.28
CA VAL A 201 -26.94 -21.16 -14.89
C VAL A 201 -27.91 -21.70 -15.94
N ALA A 202 -27.66 -21.49 -17.22
CA ALA A 202 -28.52 -22.01 -18.29
C ALA A 202 -28.57 -23.56 -18.30
N MET A 203 -27.42 -24.22 -18.11
CA MET A 203 -27.33 -25.68 -18.01
C MET A 203 -28.04 -26.20 -16.75
N ALA A 204 -27.90 -25.51 -15.62
CA ALA A 204 -28.58 -25.87 -14.38
C ALA A 204 -30.10 -25.71 -14.51
N GLU A 205 -30.57 -24.64 -15.15
CA GLU A 205 -31.98 -24.42 -15.42
C GLU A 205 -32.56 -25.48 -16.35
N GLN A 206 -31.85 -25.83 -17.44
CA GLN A 206 -32.26 -26.92 -18.34
C GLN A 206 -32.38 -28.25 -17.60
N LYS A 207 -31.41 -28.59 -16.74
CA LYS A 207 -31.44 -29.81 -15.93
C LYS A 207 -32.61 -29.80 -14.94
N ASN A 208 -32.88 -28.66 -14.30
CA ASN A 208 -34.01 -28.52 -13.38
C ASN A 208 -35.35 -28.69 -14.11
N ARG A 209 -35.52 -28.06 -15.29
CA ARG A 209 -36.70 -28.26 -16.14
C ARG A 209 -36.87 -29.73 -16.54
N GLN A 210 -35.79 -30.43 -16.90
CA GLN A 210 -35.85 -31.86 -17.22
C GLN A 210 -36.30 -32.69 -16.01
N LEU A 211 -35.77 -32.43 -14.82
CA LEU A 211 -36.19 -33.12 -13.60
C LEU A 211 -37.66 -32.86 -13.25
N GLN A 212 -38.14 -31.62 -13.40
CA GLN A 212 -39.54 -31.26 -13.20
C GLN A 212 -40.45 -31.99 -14.17
N ASN A 213 -40.09 -32.05 -15.46
CA ASN A 213 -40.86 -32.78 -16.47
C ASN A 213 -40.94 -34.29 -16.13
N VAL A 214 -39.83 -34.90 -15.69
CA VAL A 214 -39.82 -36.30 -15.26
C VAL A 214 -40.68 -36.51 -14.01
N GLN A 215 -40.63 -35.60 -13.03
CA GLN A 215 -41.49 -35.66 -11.85
C GLN A 215 -42.97 -35.54 -12.19
N GLN A 216 -43.34 -34.61 -13.09
CA GLN A 216 -44.72 -34.44 -13.56
C GLN A 216 -45.21 -35.68 -14.30
N GLN A 217 -44.39 -36.29 -15.17
CA GLN A 217 -44.74 -37.54 -15.84
C GLN A 217 -44.95 -38.70 -14.84
N ARG A 218 -44.07 -38.82 -13.83
CA ARG A 218 -44.22 -39.81 -12.76
C ARG A 218 -45.49 -39.58 -11.93
N ALA A 219 -45.80 -38.33 -11.59
CA ALA A 219 -47.01 -37.98 -10.86
C ALA A 219 -48.28 -38.27 -11.68
N ALA A 220 -48.28 -37.95 -12.98
CA ALA A 220 -49.39 -38.25 -13.88
C ALA A 220 -49.59 -39.77 -14.06
N ALA A 221 -48.50 -40.54 -14.19
CA ALA A 221 -48.57 -42.00 -14.27
C ALA A 221 -49.08 -42.63 -12.97
N ALA A 222 -48.66 -42.12 -11.81
CA ALA A 222 -49.17 -42.55 -10.50
C ALA A 222 -50.67 -42.22 -10.34
N ALA A 223 -51.10 -41.02 -10.72
CA ALA A 223 -52.52 -40.63 -10.69
C ALA A 223 -53.39 -41.49 -11.63
N ALA A 224 -52.90 -41.80 -12.83
CA ALA A 224 -53.57 -42.71 -13.75
C ALA A 224 -53.68 -44.14 -13.16
N ALA A 225 -52.62 -44.66 -12.56
CA ALA A 225 -52.65 -45.97 -11.89
C ALA A 225 -53.63 -46.00 -10.70
N SER A 226 -53.70 -44.92 -9.92
CA SER A 226 -54.67 -44.77 -8.82
C SER A 226 -56.11 -44.66 -9.31
N SER A 227 -56.36 -44.06 -10.48
CA SER A 227 -57.71 -43.96 -11.07
C SER A 227 -58.28 -45.32 -11.53
N THR A 228 -57.43 -46.26 -11.95
CA THR A 228 -57.82 -47.65 -12.22
C THR A 228 -58.06 -48.50 -10.96
N ALA A 229 -57.60 -48.06 -9.79
CA ALA A 229 -57.83 -48.73 -8.50
C ALA A 229 -59.01 -48.13 -7.70
N ALA A 230 -59.64 -47.07 -8.20
CA ALA A 230 -60.65 -46.27 -7.49
C ALA A 230 -62.12 -46.62 -7.82
N THR A 231 -62.43 -47.87 -8.19
CA THR A 231 -63.82 -48.39 -8.16
C THR A 231 -64.25 -48.83 -6.75
N SER A 232 -63.45 -48.57 -5.71
CA SER A 232 -63.87 -48.77 -4.33
C SER A 232 -63.26 -47.73 -3.38
N ALA A 233 -64.16 -46.97 -2.75
CA ALA A 233 -64.03 -46.11 -1.57
C ALA A 233 -63.74 -44.61 -1.76
N PRO A 234 -64.34 -43.73 -0.91
CA PRO A 234 -64.52 -42.32 -1.20
C PRO A 234 -63.43 -41.41 -0.64
N SER A 235 -63.16 -40.34 -1.40
CA SER A 235 -62.86 -38.96 -0.98
C SER A 235 -62.11 -38.77 0.36
N ALA A 236 -60.78 -38.67 0.27
CA ALA A 236 -59.94 -38.08 1.32
C ALA A 236 -59.32 -36.76 0.82
N GLY A 237 -59.78 -35.65 1.43
CA GLY A 237 -59.01 -34.48 1.84
C GLY A 237 -57.97 -33.86 0.89
N GLN A 238 -58.33 -32.68 0.38
CA GLN A 238 -57.43 -31.61 -0.11
C GLN A 238 -56.21 -31.39 0.82
N PRO A 239 -54.97 -31.30 0.32
CA PRO A 239 -53.82 -30.90 1.14
C PRO A 239 -53.96 -29.42 1.52
N GLY A 240 -54.23 -29.19 2.80
CA GLY A 240 -54.36 -27.86 3.39
C GLY A 240 -53.01 -27.12 3.44
N GLN A 241 -53.10 -25.81 3.21
CA GLN A 241 -52.15 -24.84 3.73
C GLN A 241 -52.06 -25.00 5.24
N GLY A 242 -50.93 -25.52 5.72
CA GLY A 242 -50.75 -25.80 7.15
C GLY A 242 -49.33 -26.24 7.45
N GLY A 243 -48.36 -25.39 7.11
CA GLY A 243 -47.05 -25.50 7.76
C GLY A 243 -47.29 -25.31 9.25
N THR A 244 -47.08 -26.36 10.03
CA THR A 244 -47.18 -26.28 11.49
C THR A 244 -46.19 -25.24 12.01
N SER A 245 -46.43 -24.67 13.20
CA SER A 245 -45.51 -23.72 13.83
C SER A 245 -44.06 -24.23 13.91
N ASP A 246 -43.89 -25.55 14.01
CA ASP A 246 -42.59 -26.21 14.09
C ASP A 246 -41.81 -26.15 12.78
N ASP A 247 -42.48 -26.29 11.63
CA ASP A 247 -41.86 -26.13 10.31
C ASP A 247 -41.46 -24.67 10.07
N LEU A 248 -42.28 -23.72 10.52
CA LEU A 248 -41.99 -22.29 10.41
C LEU A 248 -40.83 -21.89 11.33
N ALA A 249 -40.75 -22.45 12.54
CA ALA A 249 -39.63 -22.26 13.46
C ALA A 249 -38.32 -22.86 12.91
N ALA A 250 -38.37 -24.03 12.28
CA ALA A 250 -37.21 -24.64 11.63
C ALA A 250 -36.72 -23.79 10.44
N LYS A 251 -37.65 -23.29 9.61
CA LYS A 251 -37.35 -22.34 8.53
C LYS A 251 -36.76 -21.04 9.07
N TYR A 252 -37.25 -20.57 10.20
CA TYR A 252 -36.73 -19.38 10.84
C TYR A 252 -35.27 -19.57 11.28
N ALA A 253 -34.98 -20.66 12.00
CA ALA A 253 -33.63 -21.01 12.41
C ALA A 253 -32.67 -21.15 11.23
N ALA A 254 -33.11 -21.79 10.14
CA ALA A 254 -32.33 -21.92 8.91
C ALA A 254 -32.08 -20.57 8.21
N ALA A 255 -33.07 -19.68 8.20
CA ALA A 255 -32.93 -18.33 7.63
C ALA A 255 -31.90 -17.50 8.42
N ILE A 256 -31.94 -17.56 9.75
CA ILE A 256 -30.92 -16.93 10.60
C ILE A 256 -29.56 -17.55 10.34
N GLN A 257 -29.46 -18.87 10.26
CA GLN A 257 -28.21 -19.55 9.95
C GLN A 257 -27.60 -19.05 8.64
N ALA A 258 -28.40 -18.97 7.58
CA ALA A 258 -27.95 -18.47 6.29
C ALA A 258 -27.50 -17.00 6.36
N ALA A 259 -28.22 -16.14 7.08
CA ALA A 259 -27.86 -14.74 7.27
C ALA A 259 -26.51 -14.59 8.00
N VAL A 260 -26.31 -15.33 9.10
CA VAL A 260 -25.07 -15.32 9.89
C VAL A 260 -23.91 -15.92 9.09
N SER A 261 -24.10 -17.08 8.45
CA SER A 261 -23.07 -17.72 7.60
C SER A 261 -22.64 -16.83 6.44
N LYS A 262 -23.55 -16.04 5.87
CA LYS A 262 -23.20 -15.08 4.80
C LYS A 262 -22.26 -13.97 5.29
N GLN A 263 -22.39 -13.56 6.54
CA GLN A 263 -21.52 -12.54 7.12
C GLN A 263 -20.27 -13.13 7.76
N TRP A 264 -20.28 -14.39 8.17
CA TRP A 264 -19.15 -14.98 8.87
C TRP A 264 -17.86 -15.00 8.04
N ILE A 265 -16.78 -14.54 8.66
CA ILE A 265 -15.41 -14.64 8.14
C ILE A 265 -14.74 -15.65 9.05
N ARG A 266 -14.43 -16.83 8.51
CA ARG A 266 -13.86 -17.94 9.27
C ARG A 266 -12.36 -17.68 9.50
N PRO A 267 -11.89 -17.61 10.75
CA PRO A 267 -10.46 -17.69 11.05
C PRO A 267 -9.90 -19.07 10.73
N ASP A 268 -8.66 -19.16 10.25
CA ASP A 268 -8.02 -20.44 9.91
C ASP A 268 -7.86 -21.38 11.11
N SER A 269 -7.91 -20.85 12.33
CA SER A 269 -7.87 -21.62 13.58
C SER A 269 -9.15 -22.42 13.86
N VAL A 270 -10.26 -22.15 13.15
CA VAL A 270 -11.57 -22.79 13.40
C VAL A 270 -11.77 -24.02 12.51
N PRO A 271 -11.85 -25.24 13.06
CA PRO A 271 -12.09 -26.44 12.27
C PRO A 271 -13.50 -26.48 11.67
N LEU A 272 -13.61 -26.99 10.44
CA LEU A 272 -14.89 -27.19 9.77
C LEU A 272 -15.76 -28.24 10.47
N GLY A 273 -17.08 -28.08 10.38
CA GLY A 273 -18.04 -29.06 10.88
C GLY A 273 -18.30 -29.04 12.39
N GLN A 274 -17.51 -28.28 13.16
CA GLN A 274 -17.71 -28.10 14.60
C GLN A 274 -18.92 -27.19 14.89
N ARG A 275 -19.67 -27.51 15.95
CA ARG A 275 -20.90 -26.81 16.34
C ARG A 275 -20.64 -25.90 17.54
N CYS A 276 -21.15 -24.67 17.46
CA CYS A 276 -21.02 -23.65 18.49
C CYS A 276 -22.39 -23.11 18.85
N ARG A 277 -22.78 -23.20 20.13
CA ARG A 277 -24.05 -22.63 20.60
C ARG A 277 -23.89 -21.15 20.91
N VAL A 278 -24.84 -20.34 20.47
CA VAL A 278 -24.85 -18.89 20.62
C VAL A 278 -26.22 -18.47 21.12
N THR A 279 -26.25 -17.65 22.18
CA THR A 279 -27.47 -17.01 22.67
C THR A 279 -27.57 -15.63 22.06
N ILE A 280 -28.61 -15.40 21.27
CA ILE A 280 -28.87 -14.13 20.57
C ILE A 280 -30.07 -13.45 21.23
N ARG A 281 -29.95 -12.17 21.55
CA ARG A 281 -31.07 -11.33 21.98
C ARG A 281 -31.36 -10.30 20.89
N GLN A 282 -32.62 -10.23 20.48
CA GLN A 282 -33.05 -9.40 19.36
C GLN A 282 -34.37 -8.67 19.65
N LEU A 283 -34.61 -7.57 18.95
CA LEU A 283 -35.86 -6.81 18.99
C LEU A 283 -36.80 -7.28 17.87
N PRO A 284 -38.13 -7.07 18.02
CA PRO A 284 -39.04 -7.18 16.89
C PRO A 284 -38.55 -6.31 15.74
N GLY A 285 -38.43 -6.88 14.53
CA GLY A 285 -37.77 -6.24 13.40
C GLY A 285 -36.38 -6.81 13.06
N GLY A 286 -35.81 -7.67 13.92
CA GLY A 286 -34.59 -8.42 13.63
C GLY A 286 -33.28 -7.74 14.07
N GLU A 287 -33.36 -6.58 14.72
CA GLU A 287 -32.18 -5.92 15.29
C GLU A 287 -31.63 -6.74 16.48
N VAL A 288 -30.31 -6.93 16.53
CA VAL A 288 -29.63 -7.73 17.56
C VAL A 288 -29.00 -6.81 18.59
N ILE A 289 -29.36 -7.02 19.86
CA ILE A 289 -28.87 -6.23 20.99
C ILE A 289 -27.76 -6.93 21.77
N ASP A 290 -27.65 -8.25 21.68
CA ASP A 290 -26.63 -9.06 22.36
C ASP A 290 -26.43 -10.38 21.62
N ALA A 291 -25.18 -10.82 21.47
CA ALA A 291 -24.84 -12.11 20.92
C ALA A 291 -23.69 -12.69 21.73
N LYS A 292 -23.93 -13.83 22.40
CA LYS A 292 -22.97 -14.46 23.30
C LYS A 292 -22.76 -15.90 22.95
N VAL A 293 -21.51 -16.28 22.75
CA VAL A 293 -21.14 -17.67 22.53
C VAL A 293 -21.11 -18.44 23.85
N ASP A 294 -21.79 -19.59 23.88
CA ASP A 294 -21.82 -20.50 25.02
C ASP A 294 -20.40 -20.94 25.40
N PRO A 295 -20.05 -21.00 26.70
CA PRO A 295 -18.74 -21.48 27.15
C PRO A 295 -18.38 -22.89 26.68
N SER A 296 -19.37 -23.73 26.35
CA SER A 296 -19.17 -25.07 25.80
C SER A 296 -18.78 -25.10 24.31
N CYS A 297 -18.70 -23.95 23.65
CA CYS A 297 -18.28 -23.87 22.26
C CYS A 297 -16.80 -24.28 22.11
N PRO A 298 -16.47 -25.23 21.21
CA PRO A 298 -15.11 -25.75 21.05
C PRO A 298 -14.17 -24.79 20.29
N TYR A 299 -14.65 -23.61 19.90
CA TYR A 299 -13.84 -22.62 19.19
C TYR A 299 -12.88 -21.92 20.15
N ASP A 300 -11.72 -21.54 19.63
CA ASP A 300 -10.79 -20.64 20.29
C ASP A 300 -11.40 -19.23 20.44
N GLU A 301 -10.74 -18.35 21.20
CA GLU A 301 -11.27 -17.00 21.45
C GLU A 301 -11.48 -16.20 20.16
N ALA A 302 -10.58 -16.34 19.18
CA ALA A 302 -10.71 -15.73 17.87
C ALA A 302 -11.95 -16.26 17.12
N GLY A 303 -12.17 -17.57 17.12
CA GLY A 303 -13.36 -18.19 16.56
C GLY A 303 -14.65 -17.74 17.24
N ARG A 304 -14.69 -17.68 18.57
CA ARG A 304 -15.87 -17.21 19.32
C ARG A 304 -16.20 -15.76 18.97
N ARG A 305 -15.21 -14.86 18.99
CA ARG A 305 -15.38 -13.45 18.59
C ARG A 305 -15.82 -13.31 17.14
N SER A 306 -15.31 -14.15 16.23
CA SER A 306 -15.70 -14.14 14.82
C SER A 306 -17.19 -14.46 14.61
N VAL A 307 -17.74 -15.39 15.40
CA VAL A 307 -19.16 -15.77 15.36
C VAL A 307 -20.02 -14.65 15.93
N GLU A 308 -19.64 -14.06 17.06
CA GLU A 308 -20.35 -12.92 17.66
C GLU A 308 -20.40 -11.74 16.69
N ALA A 309 -19.26 -11.40 16.08
CA ALA A 309 -19.18 -10.35 15.07
C ALA A 309 -20.01 -10.67 13.81
N ALA A 310 -20.12 -11.95 13.42
CA ALA A 310 -20.95 -12.35 12.29
C ALA A 310 -22.44 -12.17 12.57
N VAL A 311 -22.90 -12.51 13.78
CA VAL A 311 -24.29 -12.29 14.20
C VAL A 311 -24.62 -10.80 14.19
N LEU A 312 -23.73 -9.96 14.75
CA LEU A 312 -23.91 -8.51 14.76
C LEU A 312 -23.89 -7.90 13.35
N ARG A 313 -23.07 -8.42 12.42
CA ARG A 313 -23.04 -7.97 11.02
C ARG A 313 -24.21 -8.48 10.18
N ALA A 314 -24.89 -9.54 10.61
CA ALA A 314 -26.06 -10.09 9.94
C ALA A 314 -27.36 -9.31 10.22
N GLN A 315 -27.27 -8.21 10.96
CA GLN A 315 -28.41 -7.34 11.24
C GLN A 315 -28.92 -6.61 9.98
N PRO A 316 -30.26 -6.43 9.85
CA PRO A 316 -31.29 -7.05 10.67
C PRO A 316 -31.46 -8.54 10.32
N LEU A 317 -31.62 -9.38 11.35
CA LEU A 317 -31.96 -10.79 11.18
C LEU A 317 -33.35 -10.93 10.52
N PRO A 318 -33.62 -12.05 9.82
CA PRO A 318 -34.94 -12.30 9.25
C PRO A 318 -36.06 -12.12 10.29
N TYR A 319 -37.14 -11.46 9.90
CA TYR A 319 -38.28 -11.21 10.78
C TYR A 319 -39.60 -11.30 10.01
N ARG A 320 -39.63 -10.72 8.80
CA ARG A 320 -40.79 -10.74 7.90
C ARG A 320 -41.13 -12.18 7.50
N GLY A 321 -42.36 -12.61 7.76
CA GLY A 321 -42.83 -13.98 7.53
C GLY A 321 -42.53 -14.95 8.68
N PHE A 322 -41.85 -14.49 9.74
CA PHE A 322 -41.49 -15.26 10.93
C PHE A 322 -42.05 -14.66 12.23
N GLU A 323 -42.96 -13.67 12.12
CA GLU A 323 -43.47 -12.91 13.26
C GLU A 323 -44.16 -13.80 14.31
N SER A 324 -44.80 -14.88 13.89
CA SER A 324 -45.51 -15.83 14.76
C SER A 324 -44.59 -16.75 15.55
N VAL A 325 -43.35 -16.98 15.08
CA VAL A 325 -42.34 -17.84 15.75
C VAL A 325 -41.17 -17.02 16.29
N PHE A 326 -41.27 -15.70 16.24
CA PHE A 326 -40.23 -14.79 16.73
C PHE A 326 -39.98 -15.03 18.22
N GLN A 327 -38.70 -15.13 18.56
CA GLN A 327 -38.25 -15.22 19.95
C GLN A 327 -37.29 -14.07 20.23
N ARG A 328 -37.52 -13.34 21.32
CA ARG A 328 -36.63 -12.26 21.77
C ARG A 328 -35.24 -12.79 22.14
N THR A 329 -35.19 -13.97 22.75
CA THR A 329 -33.96 -14.68 23.12
C THR A 329 -33.97 -16.03 22.43
N LEU A 330 -32.99 -16.27 21.57
CA LEU A 330 -32.87 -17.45 20.72
C LEU A 330 -31.57 -18.18 21.06
N ASN A 331 -31.65 -19.49 21.26
CA ASN A 331 -30.48 -20.37 21.34
C ASN A 331 -30.22 -20.97 19.96
N PHE A 332 -29.18 -20.47 19.31
CA PHE A 332 -28.81 -20.81 17.95
C PHE A 332 -27.58 -21.72 17.95
N THR A 333 -27.57 -22.79 17.16
CA THR A 333 -26.38 -23.63 16.99
C THR A 333 -25.77 -23.35 15.63
N PHE A 334 -24.64 -22.65 15.63
CA PHE A 334 -23.87 -22.35 14.43
C PHE A 334 -22.96 -23.53 14.08
N GLN A 335 -22.87 -23.86 12.79
CA GLN A 335 -21.89 -24.80 12.28
C GLN A 335 -21.12 -24.14 11.15
N GLY A 336 -19.80 -24.03 11.32
CA GLY A 336 -18.93 -23.51 10.28
C GLY A 336 -18.92 -24.47 9.08
N GLN A 337 -19.46 -24.00 7.95
CA GLN A 337 -19.37 -24.68 6.66
C GLN A 337 -18.39 -23.90 5.78
N ASP A 338 -17.66 -24.63 4.93
CA ASP A 338 -16.83 -24.00 3.92
C ASP A 338 -17.72 -23.43 2.81
N ARG A 339 -17.29 -22.32 2.21
CA ARG A 339 -18.12 -21.52 1.32
C ARG A 339 -18.15 -22.03 -0.11
#